data_AF-A0A0F2TML8-F1
#
_entry.id   AF-A0A0F2TML8-F1
#
_cell.length_a   1.000
_cell.length_b   1.000
_cell.length_c   1.000
_cell.angle_alpha   90.00
_cell.angle_beta   90.00
_cell.angle_gamma   90.00
#
_symmetry.space_group_name_H-M   'P 1'
#
loop_
_entity.id
_entity.type
_entity.pdbx_description
1 polymer ?
#
loop_
_entity_poly.entity_id
_entity_poly.type
_entity_poly.pdbx_seq_one_letter_code
_entity_poly.pdbx_strand_id
1 'polypeptide(L)'
;MSPKRGDRAAPPPTGDEYDLRFANSEAAEGWEDLGRQAAGNLRRAFERIRVEPRTVASPDRQHRLKGALGTALFKGQQLERWQYEVTGGGRLWYLIDDANRTAWITYAGTGHPKATD
;
A
#
# COMPACT_ATOMS: atom_id res chain seq x y z
N MET A 1 0.28 -10.86 10.40
CA MET A 1 0.57 -12.29 10.10
C MET A 1 2.08 -12.46 9.99
N SER A 2 2.64 -13.52 10.58
CA SER A 2 4.05 -13.88 10.38
C SER A 2 4.17 -14.81 9.15
N PRO A 3 5.19 -14.66 8.30
CA PRO A 3 5.41 -15.56 7.16
C PRO A 3 5.51 -17.03 7.60
N LYS A 4 4.94 -17.94 6.82
CA LYS A 4 4.96 -19.39 7.05
C LYS A 4 5.72 -20.12 5.95
N ARG A 5 6.06 -21.39 6.22
CA ARG A 5 6.67 -22.28 5.21
C ARG A 5 5.73 -22.41 4.01
N GLY A 6 6.23 -22.10 2.83
CA GLY A 6 5.47 -22.13 1.57
C GLY A 6 4.94 -20.77 1.12
N ASP A 7 4.99 -19.75 1.99
CA ASP A 7 4.64 -18.38 1.60
C ASP A 7 5.71 -17.78 0.67
N ARG A 8 5.29 -16.86 -0.20
CA ARG A 8 6.22 -16.10 -1.04
C ARG A 8 7.13 -15.23 -0.17
N ALA A 9 8.42 -15.26 -0.46
CA ALA A 9 9.37 -14.34 0.15
C ALA A 9 9.26 -12.95 -0.49
N ALA A 10 9.08 -11.92 0.33
CA ALA A 10 9.19 -10.54 -0.14
C ALA A 10 10.67 -10.19 -0.40
N PRO A 11 10.99 -9.44 -1.47
CA PRO A 11 12.35 -8.96 -1.68
C PRO A 11 12.75 -8.02 -0.52
N PRO A 12 13.96 -8.14 0.03
CA PRO A 12 14.43 -7.19 1.04
C PRO A 12 14.53 -5.77 0.46
N PRO A 13 14.32 -4.71 1.26
CA PRO A 13 14.62 -3.34 0.85
C PRO A 13 16.12 -3.15 0.62
N THR A 14 16.46 -2.34 -0.39
CA THR A 14 17.83 -1.97 -0.72
C THR A 14 18.00 -0.45 -0.68
N GLY A 15 19.16 0.03 -0.20
CA GLY A 15 19.44 1.46 -0.11
C GLY A 15 18.39 2.22 0.70
N ASP A 16 17.72 3.18 0.04
CA ASP A 16 16.69 4.03 0.63
C ASP A 16 15.24 3.57 0.34
N GLU A 17 15.07 2.37 -0.19
CA GLU A 17 13.74 1.80 -0.42
C GLU A 17 12.98 1.55 0.88
N TYR A 18 11.67 1.72 0.79
CA TYR A 18 10.73 1.31 1.81
C TYR A 18 10.47 -0.19 1.72
N ASP A 19 10.29 -0.82 2.88
CA ASP A 19 9.64 -2.13 2.94
C ASP A 19 8.12 -1.96 2.74
N LEU A 20 7.48 -2.91 2.08
CA LEU A 20 6.02 -2.92 1.90
C LEU A 20 5.44 -4.08 2.69
N ARG A 21 4.63 -3.76 3.69
CA ARG A 21 4.08 -4.75 4.62
C ARG A 21 2.59 -4.58 4.80
N PHE A 22 1.88 -5.68 5.04
CA PHE A 22 0.46 -5.62 5.37
C PHE A 22 0.25 -5.20 6.82
N ALA A 23 -0.62 -4.22 7.03
CA ALA A 23 -1.01 -3.75 8.35
C ALA A 23 -2.01 -4.70 9.04
N ASN A 24 -2.79 -5.45 8.26
CA ASN A 24 -3.82 -6.39 8.70
C ASN A 24 -3.98 -7.54 7.69
N SER A 25 -4.78 -8.55 8.02
CA SER A 25 -4.95 -9.74 7.17
C SER A 25 -5.84 -9.46 5.95
N GLU A 26 -6.84 -8.58 6.09
CA GLU A 26 -7.77 -8.19 5.04
C GLU A 26 -7.04 -7.53 3.85
N ALA A 27 -6.03 -6.70 4.14
CA ALA A 27 -5.15 -6.11 3.13
C ALA A 27 -4.29 -7.16 2.42
N ALA A 28 -3.87 -8.23 3.11
CA ALA A 28 -3.13 -9.32 2.48
C ALA A 28 -4.02 -10.15 1.55
N GLU A 29 -5.26 -10.43 1.96
CA GLU A 29 -6.25 -11.12 1.12
C GLU A 29 -6.59 -10.31 -0.13
N GLY A 30 -6.91 -9.02 0.04
CA GLY A 30 -7.21 -8.13 -1.09
C GLY A 30 -6.02 -7.89 -2.02
N TRP A 31 -4.79 -7.98 -1.51
CA TRP A 31 -3.57 -7.97 -2.32
C TRP A 31 -3.49 -9.20 -3.23
N GLU A 32 -3.76 -10.39 -2.70
CA GLU A 32 -3.77 -11.61 -3.50
C GLU A 32 -4.90 -11.61 -4.55
N ASP A 33 -6.07 -11.06 -4.20
CA ASP A 33 -7.17 -10.89 -5.16
C ASP A 33 -6.80 -9.93 -6.30
N LEU A 34 -6.19 -8.78 -5.98
CA LEU A 34 -5.64 -7.85 -6.97
C LEU A 34 -4.54 -8.53 -7.81
N GLY A 35 -3.69 -9.34 -7.19
CA GLY A 35 -2.64 -10.08 -7.87
C GLY A 35 -3.20 -11.05 -8.91
N ARG A 36 -4.30 -11.75 -8.58
CA ARG A 36 -4.99 -12.65 -9.53
C ARG A 36 -5.61 -11.90 -10.72
N GLN A 37 -6.11 -10.69 -10.51
CA GLN A 37 -6.77 -9.91 -11.57
C GLN A 37 -5.81 -9.06 -12.41
N ALA A 38 -4.80 -8.46 -11.77
CA ALA A 38 -3.98 -7.40 -12.35
C ALA A 38 -2.52 -7.43 -11.86
N ALA A 39 -1.89 -8.61 -11.85
CA ALA A 39 -0.52 -8.84 -11.37
C ALA A 39 0.50 -7.78 -11.84
N GLY A 40 0.51 -7.45 -13.13
CA GLY A 40 1.46 -6.48 -13.69
C GLY A 40 1.27 -5.05 -13.16
N ASN A 41 0.02 -4.64 -12.93
CA ASN A 41 -0.28 -3.33 -12.34
C ASN A 41 0.08 -3.31 -10.85
N LEU A 42 -0.26 -4.37 -10.12
CA LEU A 42 0.06 -4.49 -8.71
C LEU A 42 1.59 -4.50 -8.50
N ARG A 43 2.34 -5.16 -9.38
CA ARG A 43 3.81 -5.14 -9.36
C ARG A 43 4.37 -3.73 -9.58
N ARG A 44 3.82 -2.97 -10.52
CA ARG A 44 4.22 -1.56 -10.72
C ARG A 44 3.90 -0.68 -9.52
N ALA A 45 2.74 -0.89 -8.89
CA ALA A 45 2.36 -0.21 -7.65
C ALA A 45 3.36 -0.51 -6.53
N PHE A 46 3.69 -1.80 -6.34
CA PHE A 46 4.69 -2.26 -5.38
C PHE A 46 6.03 -1.54 -5.57
N GLU A 47 6.60 -1.59 -6.78
CA GLU A 47 7.90 -0.98 -7.09
C GLU A 47 7.87 0.54 -6.89
N ARG A 48 6.79 1.21 -7.32
CA ARG A 48 6.67 2.65 -7.15
C ARG A 48 6.61 3.07 -5.68
N ILE A 49 5.77 2.41 -4.88
CA ILE A 49 5.60 2.77 -3.46
C ILE A 49 6.90 2.51 -2.68
N ARG A 50 7.65 1.45 -3.04
CA ARG A 50 8.94 1.16 -2.40
C ARG A 50 9.98 2.25 -2.63
N VAL A 51 10.08 2.75 -3.85
CA VAL A 51 11.08 3.75 -4.21
C VAL A 51 10.65 5.15 -3.79
N GLU A 52 9.37 5.49 -3.98
CA GLU A 52 8.86 6.84 -3.82
C GLU A 52 7.41 6.83 -3.29
N PRO A 53 7.21 6.55 -1.99
CA PRO A 53 5.86 6.42 -1.41
C PRO A 53 5.08 7.73 -1.40
N ARG A 54 5.76 8.88 -1.57
CA ARG A 54 5.16 10.22 -1.65
C ARG A 54 5.20 10.85 -3.04
N THR A 55 5.36 10.06 -4.11
CA THR A 55 5.45 10.66 -5.44
C THR A 55 4.17 11.42 -5.80
N VAL A 56 4.34 12.60 -6.38
CA VAL A 56 3.25 13.43 -6.91
C VAL A 56 3.33 13.55 -8.43
N ALA A 57 4.20 12.76 -9.08
CA ALA A 57 4.38 12.77 -10.53
C ALA A 57 3.14 12.28 -11.31
N SER A 58 2.21 11.59 -10.64
CA SER A 58 0.94 11.14 -11.22
C SER A 58 -0.15 11.25 -10.15
N PRO A 59 -0.61 12.49 -9.84
CA PRO A 59 -1.46 12.74 -8.68
C PRO A 59 -2.82 12.05 -8.78
N ASP A 60 -3.33 11.78 -9.98
CA ASP A 60 -4.55 10.99 -10.16
C ASP A 60 -4.37 9.54 -9.71
N ARG A 61 -3.16 8.99 -9.91
CA ARG A 61 -2.83 7.60 -9.57
C ARG A 61 -2.28 7.45 -8.16
N GLN A 62 -1.52 8.40 -7.65
CA GLN A 62 -0.92 8.34 -6.32
C GLN A 62 -1.00 9.69 -5.65
N HIS A 63 -1.68 9.74 -4.51
CA HIS A 63 -1.84 10.97 -3.75
C HIS A 63 -2.13 10.68 -2.28
N ARG A 64 -1.84 11.66 -1.42
CA ARG A 64 -2.28 11.65 -0.04
C ARG A 64 -3.80 11.82 0.01
N LEU A 65 -4.48 11.00 0.82
CA LEU A 65 -5.91 11.18 1.07
C LEU A 65 -6.16 12.50 1.81
N LYS A 66 -7.37 13.05 1.69
CA LYS A 66 -7.72 14.36 2.24
C LYS A 66 -8.53 14.26 3.53
N GLY A 67 -8.58 15.36 4.28
CA GLY A 67 -9.37 15.48 5.50
C GLY A 67 -8.99 14.43 6.56
N ALA A 68 -9.99 13.90 7.26
CA ALA A 68 -9.80 12.91 8.31
C ALA A 68 -9.16 11.60 7.81
N LEU A 69 -9.29 11.28 6.51
CA LEU A 69 -8.69 10.09 5.91
C LEU A 69 -7.20 10.27 5.59
N GLY A 70 -6.68 11.49 5.56
CA GLY A 70 -5.30 11.79 5.18
C GLY A 70 -4.26 11.37 6.22
N THR A 71 -4.69 10.92 7.39
CA THR A 71 -3.83 10.33 8.43
C THR A 71 -4.50 9.12 9.08
N ALA A 72 -3.71 8.31 9.79
CA ALA A 72 -4.22 7.24 10.65
C ALA A 72 -3.34 7.09 11.88
N LEU A 73 -3.94 6.74 13.03
CA LEU A 73 -3.17 6.24 14.17
C LEU A 73 -2.80 4.78 13.90
N PHE A 74 -1.51 4.47 13.88
CA PHE A 74 -1.00 3.12 13.70
C PHE A 74 0.20 2.90 14.61
N LYS A 75 0.16 1.83 15.41
CA LYS A 75 1.19 1.51 16.41
C LYS A 75 1.54 2.68 17.33
N GLY A 76 0.54 3.48 17.71
CA GLY A 76 0.71 4.65 18.59
C GLY A 76 1.25 5.91 17.92
N GLN A 77 1.50 5.90 16.60
CA GLN A 77 1.95 7.05 15.84
C GLN A 77 0.90 7.49 14.82
N GLN A 78 0.74 8.81 14.65
CA GLN A 78 -0.06 9.35 13.55
C GLN A 78 0.78 9.36 12.28
N LEU A 79 0.35 8.58 11.29
CA LEU A 79 1.04 8.42 10.00
C LEU A 79 0.18 8.98 8.87
N GLU A 80 0.84 9.49 7.83
CA GLU A 80 0.15 9.93 6.61
C GLU A 80 -0.45 8.74 5.87
N ARG A 81 -1.68 8.90 5.36
CA ARG A 81 -2.33 7.89 4.53
C ARG A 81 -2.35 8.32 3.07
N TRP A 82 -1.86 7.42 2.24
CA TRP A 82 -1.75 7.60 0.80
C TRP A 82 -2.55 6.53 0.06
N GLN A 83 -3.01 6.88 -1.14
CA GLN A 83 -3.70 6.00 -2.06
C GLN A 83 -2.82 5.75 -3.28
N TYR A 84 -2.90 4.54 -3.84
CA TYR A 84 -2.43 4.20 -5.17
C TYR A 84 -3.54 3.52 -5.98
N GLU A 85 -3.81 4.02 -7.17
CA GLU A 85 -4.69 3.39 -8.15
C GLU A 85 -3.96 2.27 -8.89
N VAL A 86 -4.39 1.02 -8.66
CA VAL A 86 -3.82 -0.16 -9.32
C VAL A 86 -4.49 -0.40 -10.67
N THR A 87 -5.81 -0.24 -10.72
CA THR A 87 -6.63 -0.29 -11.94
C THR A 87 -7.70 0.79 -11.85
N GLY A 88 -8.49 1.05 -12.89
CA GLY A 88 -9.56 2.05 -12.82
C GLY A 88 -10.49 1.89 -11.59
N GLY A 89 -10.72 0.66 -11.12
CA GLY A 89 -11.45 0.39 -9.87
C GLY A 89 -10.57 0.01 -8.67
N GLY A 90 -9.42 -0.63 -8.86
CA GLY A 90 -8.61 -1.19 -7.79
C GLY A 90 -7.76 -0.15 -7.06
N ARG A 91 -7.67 -0.25 -5.74
CA ARG A 91 -6.94 0.70 -4.88
C ARG A 91 -6.05 -0.02 -3.87
N LEU A 92 -4.92 0.60 -3.56
CA LEU A 92 -4.16 0.37 -2.32
C LEU A 92 -4.27 1.62 -1.46
N TRP A 93 -4.49 1.46 -0.16
CA TRP A 93 -4.18 2.50 0.82
C TRP A 93 -3.03 2.04 1.71
N TYR A 94 -2.10 2.93 1.97
CA TYR A 94 -0.96 2.65 2.82
C TYR A 94 -0.60 3.82 3.72
N LEU A 95 0.05 3.50 4.84
CA LEU A 95 0.62 4.47 5.78
C LEU A 95 2.13 4.51 5.63
N ILE A 96 2.71 5.71 5.69
CA ILE A 96 4.15 5.88 5.56
C ILE A 96 4.77 6.04 6.95
N ASP A 97 5.61 5.09 7.32
CA ASP A 97 6.41 5.08 8.54
C ASP A 97 7.88 5.33 8.18
N ASP A 98 8.28 6.62 8.20
CA ASP A 98 9.65 7.04 7.84
C ASP A 98 10.69 6.49 8.82
N ALA A 99 10.33 6.36 10.10
CA ALA A 99 11.24 5.90 11.15
C ALA A 99 11.71 4.46 10.91
N ASN A 100 10.80 3.61 10.44
CA ASN A 100 11.11 2.21 10.10
C ASN A 100 11.27 1.97 8.59
N ARG A 101 11.25 3.03 7.76
CA ARG A 101 11.20 2.95 6.29
C ARG A 101 10.24 1.87 5.80
N THR A 102 9.00 1.91 6.28
CA THR A 102 7.96 0.93 5.92
C THR A 102 6.71 1.63 5.41
N ALA A 103 6.18 1.18 4.27
CA ALA A 103 4.82 1.51 3.85
C ALA A 103 3.88 0.37 4.28
N TRP A 104 2.99 0.68 5.22
CA TRP A 104 2.03 -0.27 5.78
C TRP A 104 0.75 -0.26 4.96
N ILE A 105 0.51 -1.28 4.15
CA ILE A 105 -0.72 -1.44 3.37
C ILE A 105 -1.88 -1.73 4.32
N THR A 106 -2.79 -0.78 4.45
CA THR A 106 -3.98 -0.86 5.31
C THR A 106 -5.23 -1.32 4.55
N TYR A 107 -5.23 -1.15 3.23
CA TYR A 107 -6.30 -1.60 2.35
C TYR A 107 -5.71 -2.01 1.00
N ALA A 108 -6.21 -3.11 0.46
CA ALA A 108 -6.02 -3.52 -0.92
C ALA A 108 -7.35 -4.07 -1.42
N GLY A 109 -7.81 -3.63 -2.59
CA GLY A 109 -9.10 -4.08 -3.10
C GLY A 109 -9.23 -3.87 -4.60
N THR A 110 -10.04 -4.74 -5.22
CA THR A 110 -10.30 -4.75 -6.67
C THR A 110 -11.37 -3.73 -7.09
N GLY A 111 -12.09 -3.15 -6.13
CA GLY A 111 -13.08 -2.09 -6.33
C GLY A 111 -12.75 -0.84 -5.51
N HIS A 112 -13.53 0.22 -5.74
CA HIS A 112 -13.33 1.49 -5.05
C HIS A 112 -13.69 1.33 -3.55
N PRO A 113 -12.85 1.81 -2.62
CA PRO A 113 -13.19 1.81 -1.21
C PRO A 113 -14.41 2.72 -0.95
N LYS A 114 -15.45 2.16 -0.33
CA LYS A 114 -16.66 2.92 0.06
C LYS A 114 -16.38 4.14 0.92
N ALA A 115 -15.27 4.16 1.66
CA ALA A 115 -14.88 5.27 2.51
C ALA A 115 -14.42 6.52 1.73
N THR A 116 -14.22 6.40 0.42
CA THR A 116 -13.90 7.51 -0.50
C THR A 116 -14.95 7.75 -1.57
N ASP A 117 -16.09 7.06 -1.50
CA ASP A 117 -17.26 7.36 -2.33
C ASP A 117 -17.97 8.64 -1.85
#